data_AF-D6BCR5-F1
#
_entry.id   AF-D6BCR5-F1
#
_cell.length_a   1.000
_cell.length_b   1.000
_cell.length_c   1.000
_cell.angle_alpha   90.00
_cell.angle_beta   90.00
_cell.angle_gamma   90.00
#
_symmetry.space_group_name_H-M   'P 1'
#
loop_
_entity.id
_entity.type
_entity.pdbx_description
1 polymer ?
#
loop_
_entity_poly.entity_id
_entity_poly.type
_entity_poly.pdbx_seq_one_letter_code
_entity_poly.pdbx_strand_id
1 'polypeptide(L)'
;GITSMAVLACYYRFYWQMEGGEVPLLEMFGTFSLSVGAAVGMEFWARWAHRALWHASLWHMHESHHRPREGPFELNDVFAIINAVPAIGLLYYGFFNKGLFPGLCFGAGLGITVFGMAYMFVHD
;
A
#
# COMPACT_ATOMS: atom_id res chain seq x y z
N GLY A 1 2.17 18.07 -2.62
CA GLY A 1 2.68 17.08 -1.64
C GLY A 1 2.32 15.67 -2.07
N ILE A 2 2.66 14.65 -1.28
CA ILE A 2 2.42 13.23 -1.60
C ILE A 2 0.94 12.94 -1.90
N THR A 3 0.03 13.51 -1.10
CA THR A 3 -1.43 13.40 -1.33
C THR A 3 -1.86 13.94 -2.69
N SER A 4 -1.31 15.08 -3.12
CA SER A 4 -1.60 15.67 -4.43
C SER A 4 -1.14 14.77 -5.58
N MET A 5 0.03 14.12 -5.42
CA MET A 5 0.54 13.17 -6.42
C MET A 5 -0.32 11.92 -6.50
N ALA A 6 -0.80 11.39 -5.36
CA ALA A 6 -1.70 10.24 -5.33
C ALA A 6 -3.04 10.55 -6.02
N VAL A 7 -3.63 11.71 -5.73
CA VAL A 7 -4.87 12.17 -6.40
C VAL A 7 -4.65 12.30 -7.91
N LEU A 8 -3.54 12.92 -8.32
CA LEU A 8 -3.20 13.05 -9.74
C LEU A 8 -2.97 11.69 -10.39
N ALA A 9 -2.29 10.75 -9.74
CA ALA A 9 -2.08 9.40 -10.28
C ALA A 9 -3.39 8.64 -10.48
N CYS A 10 -4.31 8.70 -9.51
CA CYS A 10 -5.65 8.13 -9.63
C CYS A 10 -6.44 8.78 -10.78
N TYR A 11 -6.41 10.12 -10.88
CA TYR A 11 -7.05 10.85 -11.97
C TYR A 11 -6.48 10.45 -13.33
N TYR A 12 -5.15 10.50 -13.48
CA TYR A 12 -4.48 10.17 -14.73
C TYR A 12 -4.78 8.75 -15.16
N ARG A 13 -4.75 7.79 -14.23
CA ARG A 13 -5.09 6.39 -14.50
C ARG A 13 -6.42 6.24 -15.23
N PHE A 14 -7.49 6.78 -14.65
CA PHE A 14 -8.81 6.67 -15.26
C PHE A 14 -8.94 7.54 -16.51
N TYR A 15 -8.34 8.73 -16.51
CA TYR A 15 -8.33 9.63 -17.66
C TYR A 15 -7.76 8.98 -18.92
N TRP A 16 -6.55 8.38 -18.82
CA TRP A 16 -5.91 7.75 -19.97
C TRP A 16 -6.61 6.44 -20.37
N GLN A 17 -7.20 5.73 -19.41
CA GLN A 17 -7.91 4.49 -19.67
C GLN A 17 -9.23 4.68 -20.44
N MET A 18 -9.95 5.77 -20.17
CA MET A 18 -11.21 6.06 -20.83
C MET A 18 -11.01 6.37 -22.32
N GLU A 19 -9.90 7.02 -22.72
CA GLU A 19 -9.66 7.48 -24.11
C GLU A 19 -10.85 8.24 -24.73
N GLY A 20 -11.66 8.92 -23.91
CA GLY A 20 -12.89 9.59 -24.34
C GLY A 20 -14.13 8.68 -24.46
N GLY A 21 -14.03 7.41 -24.07
CA GLY A 21 -15.12 6.45 -23.96
C GLY A 21 -15.92 6.58 -22.65
N GLU A 22 -16.69 5.54 -22.35
CA GLU A 22 -17.58 5.50 -21.18
C GLU A 22 -16.82 5.44 -19.85
N VAL A 23 -17.46 5.99 -18.80
CA VAL A 23 -16.93 5.94 -17.43
C VAL A 23 -16.98 4.50 -16.91
N PRO A 24 -15.85 3.88 -16.53
CA PRO A 24 -15.82 2.46 -16.12
C PRO A 24 -16.25 2.31 -14.66
N LEU A 25 -17.55 2.52 -14.37
CA LEU A 25 -18.09 2.56 -13.01
C LEU A 25 -17.77 1.32 -12.16
N LEU A 26 -17.88 0.12 -12.74
CA LEU A 26 -17.57 -1.14 -12.04
C LEU A 26 -16.11 -1.18 -11.59
N GLU A 27 -15.20 -0.75 -12.45
CA GLU A 27 -13.79 -0.72 -12.14
C GLU A 27 -13.45 0.36 -11.12
N MET A 28 -14.03 1.55 -11.25
CA MET A 28 -13.86 2.64 -10.27
C MET A 28 -14.33 2.20 -8.89
N PHE A 29 -15.51 1.59 -8.81
CA PHE A 29 -16.06 1.08 -7.57
C PHE A 29 -15.23 -0.08 -7.00
N GLY A 30 -14.77 -1.00 -7.85
CA GLY A 30 -13.90 -2.11 -7.45
C GLY A 30 -12.55 -1.61 -6.93
N THR A 31 -11.93 -0.66 -7.62
CA THR A 31 -10.68 0.00 -7.24
C THR A 31 -10.82 0.66 -5.87
N PHE A 32 -11.89 1.44 -5.67
CA PHE A 32 -12.18 2.09 -4.39
C PHE A 32 -12.40 1.07 -3.27
N SER A 33 -13.28 0.09 -3.50
CA SER A 33 -13.62 -0.93 -2.50
C SER A 33 -12.41 -1.74 -2.09
N LEU A 34 -11.55 -2.12 -3.04
CA LEU A 34 -10.36 -2.90 -2.76
C LEU A 34 -9.25 -2.06 -2.11
N SER A 35 -9.18 -0.76 -2.39
CA SER A 35 -8.30 0.17 -1.67
C SER A 35 -8.68 0.28 -0.18
N VAL A 36 -9.97 0.51 0.11
CA VAL A 36 -10.46 0.54 1.50
C VAL A 36 -10.27 -0.82 2.17
N GLY A 37 -10.65 -1.90 1.49
CA GLY A 37 -10.54 -3.26 1.99
C GLY A 37 -9.09 -3.68 2.27
N ALA A 38 -8.14 -3.35 1.39
CA ALA A 38 -6.73 -3.63 1.59
C ALA A 38 -6.14 -2.80 2.74
N ALA A 39 -6.50 -1.52 2.87
CA ALA A 39 -6.05 -0.71 4.00
C ALA A 39 -6.50 -1.29 5.35
N VAL A 40 -7.76 -1.73 5.44
CA VAL A 40 -8.29 -2.41 6.63
C VAL A 40 -7.65 -3.78 6.82
N GLY A 41 -7.49 -4.57 5.76
CA GLY A 41 -6.85 -5.89 5.82
C GLY A 41 -5.41 -5.83 6.32
N MET A 42 -4.68 -4.78 5.92
CA MET A 42 -3.31 -4.54 6.36
C MET A 42 -3.20 -4.31 7.87
N GLU A 43 -4.20 -3.71 8.53
CA GLU A 43 -4.23 -3.60 9.99
C GLU A 43 -4.23 -4.97 10.67
N PHE A 44 -5.08 -5.89 10.19
CA PHE A 44 -5.13 -7.26 10.72
C PHE A 44 -3.84 -8.03 10.42
N TRP A 45 -3.33 -7.89 9.20
CA TRP A 45 -2.07 -8.48 8.78
C TRP A 45 -0.90 -7.99 9.64
N ALA A 46 -0.74 -6.68 9.81
CA ALA A 46 0.34 -6.08 10.57
C ALA A 46 0.31 -6.53 12.03
N ARG A 47 -0.86 -6.51 12.68
CA ARG A 47 -1.02 -7.01 14.06
C ARG A 47 -0.62 -8.48 14.19
N TRP A 48 -1.06 -9.32 13.25
CA TRP A 48 -0.71 -10.72 13.26
C TRP A 48 0.79 -10.93 12.99
N ALA A 49 1.34 -10.30 11.96
CA ALA A 49 2.75 -10.44 11.58
C ALA A 49 3.67 -9.94 12.69
N HIS A 50 3.33 -8.82 13.34
CA HIS A 50 4.05 -8.29 14.48
C HIS A 50 4.14 -9.31 15.62
N ARG A 51 3.00 -9.89 16.02
CA ARG A 51 2.97 -10.85 17.12
C ARG A 51 3.55 -12.23 16.76
N ALA A 52 3.24 -12.75 15.58
CA ALA A 52 3.52 -14.13 15.21
C ALA A 52 4.84 -14.32 14.45
N LEU A 53 5.33 -13.28 13.77
CA LEU A 53 6.57 -13.34 12.99
C LEU A 53 7.65 -12.45 13.60
N TRP A 54 7.39 -11.16 13.79
CA TRP A 54 8.40 -10.17 14.20
C TRP A 54 8.90 -10.40 15.62
N HIS A 55 8.01 -10.79 16.54
CA HIS A 55 8.39 -11.18 17.90
C HIS A 55 8.83 -12.65 18.05
N ALA A 56 8.94 -13.39 16.95
CA ALA A 56 9.35 -14.79 16.94
C ALA A 56 10.55 -15.00 16.01
N SER A 57 10.31 -15.56 14.81
CA SER A 57 11.36 -15.93 13.87
C SER A 57 12.11 -14.74 13.27
N LEU A 58 11.53 -13.54 13.28
CA LEU A 58 12.11 -12.32 12.70
C LEU A 58 12.55 -11.31 13.76
N TRP A 59 12.74 -11.74 15.02
CA TRP A 59 13.16 -10.87 16.12
C TRP A 59 14.45 -10.11 15.82
N HIS A 60 15.43 -10.75 15.16
CA HIS A 60 16.71 -10.09 14.86
C HIS A 60 16.53 -8.84 13.98
N MET A 61 15.47 -8.76 13.18
CA MET A 61 15.15 -7.59 12.36
C MET A 61 14.34 -6.57 13.15
N HIS A 62 13.46 -7.03 14.04
CA HIS A 62 12.55 -6.20 14.81
C HIS A 62 13.17 -5.61 16.08
N GLU A 63 14.24 -6.22 16.62
CA GLU A 63 14.86 -5.83 17.89
C GLU A 63 15.30 -4.35 17.91
N SER A 64 15.76 -3.82 16.78
CA SER A 64 16.16 -2.40 16.68
C SER A 64 15.05 -1.43 17.08
N HIS A 65 13.79 -1.76 16.78
CA HIS A 65 12.62 -0.96 17.11
C HIS A 65 12.30 -0.93 18.62
N HIS A 66 12.78 -1.92 19.39
CA HIS A 66 12.61 -1.98 20.85
C HIS A 66 13.73 -1.25 21.61
N ARG A 67 14.72 -0.74 20.90
CA ARG A 67 15.88 -0.02 21.48
C ARG A 67 15.78 1.47 21.14
N PRO A 68 16.50 2.35 21.87
CA PRO A 68 16.61 3.74 21.48
C PRO A 68 17.19 3.86 20.07
N ARG A 69 16.52 4.64 19.21
CA ARG A 69 16.91 4.81 17.81
C ARG A 69 18.28 5.45 17.69
N GLU A 70 19.17 4.81 16.91
CA GLU A 70 20.50 5.33 16.59
C GLU A 70 20.56 5.77 15.13
N GLY A 71 20.19 7.04 14.88
CA GLY A 71 20.26 7.64 13.55
C GLY A 71 19.00 7.47 12.69
N PRO A 72 19.11 7.71 11.37
CA PRO A 72 17.94 7.81 10.49
C PRO A 72 17.35 6.46 10.05
N PHE A 73 18.07 5.34 10.20
CA PHE A 73 17.63 4.03 9.72
C PHE A 73 17.73 2.95 10.81
N GLU A 74 16.80 2.01 10.78
CA GLU A 74 16.76 0.82 11.64
C GLU A 74 16.68 -0.44 10.78
N LEU A 75 17.18 -1.58 11.29
CA LEU A 75 17.00 -2.85 10.58
C LEU A 75 15.50 -3.21 10.45
N ASN A 76 14.67 -2.72 11.39
CA ASN A 76 13.23 -2.83 11.37
C ASN A 76 12.59 -2.21 10.11
N ASP A 77 13.22 -1.21 9.49
CA ASP A 77 12.73 -0.54 8.28
C ASP A 77 12.56 -1.52 7.09
N VAL A 78 13.23 -2.68 7.14
CA VAL A 78 13.04 -3.74 6.15
C VAL A 78 11.59 -4.23 6.08
N PHE A 79 10.83 -4.22 7.18
CA PHE A 79 9.42 -4.59 7.14
C PHE A 79 8.58 -3.58 6.35
N ALA A 80 8.91 -2.29 6.41
CA ALA A 80 8.28 -1.28 5.56
C ALA A 80 8.59 -1.56 4.07
N ILE A 81 9.85 -1.90 3.74
CA ILE A 81 10.26 -2.26 2.37
C ILE A 81 9.52 -3.51 1.87
N ILE A 82 9.43 -4.56 2.68
CA ILE A 82 8.74 -5.82 2.34
C ILE A 82 7.28 -5.57 1.96
N ASN A 83 6.60 -4.62 2.62
CA ASN A 83 5.22 -4.27 2.29
C ASN A 83 5.13 -3.24 1.14
N ALA A 84 6.13 -2.36 1.00
CA ALA A 84 6.15 -1.35 -0.05
C ALA A 84 6.39 -1.95 -1.45
N VAL A 85 7.28 -2.94 -1.58
CA VAL A 85 7.57 -3.61 -2.87
C VAL A 85 6.32 -4.19 -3.55
N PRO A 86 5.48 -5.02 -2.90
CA PRO A 86 4.26 -5.52 -3.51
C PRO A 86 3.25 -4.40 -3.79
N ALA A 87 3.14 -3.38 -2.94
CA ALA A 87 2.28 -2.23 -3.19
C ALA A 87 2.69 -1.47 -4.48
N ILE A 88 3.99 -1.22 -4.65
CA ILE A 88 4.54 -0.58 -5.85
C ILE A 88 4.29 -1.46 -7.09
N GLY A 89 4.50 -2.78 -6.99
CA GLY A 89 4.23 -3.70 -8.10
C GLY A 89 2.76 -3.69 -8.53
N LEU A 90 1.84 -3.69 -7.57
CA LEU A 90 0.40 -3.62 -7.81
C LEU A 90 -0.03 -2.28 -8.42
N LEU A 91 0.50 -1.16 -7.90
CA LEU A 91 0.27 0.17 -8.46
C LEU A 91 0.80 0.28 -9.88
N TYR A 92 2.03 -0.18 -10.12
CA TYR A 92 2.66 -0.17 -11.44
C TYR A 92 1.84 -0.97 -12.45
N TYR A 93 1.52 -2.23 -12.14
CA TYR A 93 0.71 -3.08 -13.00
C TYR A 93 -0.67 -2.47 -13.24
N GLY A 94 -1.34 -2.01 -12.19
CA GLY A 94 -2.68 -1.43 -12.29
C GLY A 94 -2.74 -0.06 -12.97
N PHE A 95 -1.63 0.67 -13.02
CA PHE A 95 -1.53 1.96 -13.71
C PHE A 95 -1.29 1.82 -15.21
N PHE A 96 -0.56 0.79 -15.66
CA PHE A 96 -0.18 0.62 -17.08
C PHE A 96 -1.04 -0.37 -17.86
N ASN A 97 -1.99 -1.04 -17.21
CA ASN A 97 -2.89 -2.00 -17.86
C ASN A 97 -4.35 -1.56 -17.73
N LYS A 98 -5.15 -1.78 -18.78
CA LYS A 98 -6.57 -1.44 -18.80
C LYS A 98 -7.45 -2.60 -18.32
N GLY A 99 -8.57 -2.26 -17.71
CA GLY A 99 -9.65 -3.18 -17.38
C GLY A 99 -9.79 -3.46 -15.88
N LEU A 100 -10.83 -4.23 -15.55
CA LEU A 100 -11.24 -4.46 -14.17
C LEU A 100 -10.11 -5.03 -13.30
N PHE A 101 -9.44 -6.08 -13.76
CA PHE A 101 -8.40 -6.75 -12.97
C PHE A 101 -7.21 -5.82 -12.66
N PRO A 102 -6.62 -5.09 -13.63
CA PRO A 102 -5.66 -4.03 -13.33
C PRO A 102 -6.19 -2.95 -12.38
N GLY A 103 -7.46 -2.54 -12.49
CA GLY A 103 -8.08 -1.60 -11.55
C GLY A 103 -8.14 -2.13 -10.12
N LEU A 104 -8.46 -3.41 -9.96
CA LEU A 104 -8.40 -4.08 -8.67
C LEU A 104 -6.95 -4.11 -8.13
N CYS A 105 -5.96 -4.47 -8.95
CA CYS A 105 -4.55 -4.41 -8.54
C CYS A 105 -4.16 -2.99 -8.08
N PHE A 106 -4.53 -1.96 -8.83
CA PHE A 106 -4.27 -0.58 -8.47
C PHE A 106 -4.91 -0.22 -7.12
N GLY A 107 -6.17 -0.61 -6.92
CA GLY A 107 -6.90 -0.45 -5.66
C GLY A 107 -6.18 -1.10 -4.48
N ALA A 108 -5.80 -2.37 -4.61
CA ALA A 108 -5.07 -3.09 -3.57
C ALA A 108 -3.73 -2.41 -3.23
N GLY A 109 -2.96 -2.01 -4.25
CA GLY A 109 -1.71 -1.29 -4.08
C GLY A 109 -1.90 0.05 -3.34
N LEU A 110 -2.91 0.82 -3.72
CA LEU A 110 -3.29 2.07 -3.02
C LEU A 110 -3.61 1.82 -1.56
N GLY A 111 -4.41 0.80 -1.25
CA GLY A 111 -4.79 0.47 0.13
C GLY A 111 -3.60 0.13 1.00
N ILE A 112 -2.66 -0.67 0.50
CA ILE A 112 -1.41 -0.99 1.20
C ILE A 112 -0.57 0.27 1.42
N THR A 113 -0.46 1.15 0.42
CA THR A 113 0.27 2.42 0.54
C THR A 113 -0.37 3.38 1.53
N VAL A 114 -1.69 3.51 1.54
CA VAL A 114 -2.43 4.34 2.50
C VAL A 114 -2.23 3.83 3.92
N PHE A 115 -2.34 2.52 4.13
CA PHE A 115 -2.05 1.90 5.42
C PHE A 115 -0.60 2.18 5.85
N GLY A 116 0.38 1.93 4.98
CA GLY A 116 1.79 2.16 5.29
C GLY A 116 2.07 3.61 5.68
N MET A 117 1.53 4.58 4.93
CA MET A 117 1.65 5.99 5.29
C MET A 117 1.01 6.30 6.64
N ALA A 118 -0.20 5.80 6.89
CA ALA A 118 -0.87 6.01 8.18
C ALA A 118 -0.08 5.41 9.35
N TYR A 119 0.48 4.22 9.15
CA TYR A 119 1.29 3.54 10.17
C TYR A 119 2.54 4.36 10.54
N MET A 120 3.28 4.86 9.54
CA MET A 120 4.47 5.71 9.75
C MET A 120 4.19 7.01 10.53
N PHE A 121 2.96 7.54 10.48
CA PHE A 121 2.62 8.80 11.17
C PHE A 121 1.90 8.62 12.51
N VAL A 122 1.32 7.44 12.75
CA VAL A 122 0.47 7.18 13.93
C VAL A 122 1.09 6.17 14.89
N HIS A 123 1.85 5.19 14.39
CA HIS A 123 2.36 4.06 15.17
C HIS A 123 3.89 4.04 15.31
N ASP A 124 4.61 4.84 14.52
CA ASP A 124 6.07 4.96 14.52
C ASP A 124 6.56 6.11 15.41
#